data_AF-A0A502F9C7-F1
#
_entry.id   AF-A0A502F9C7-F1
#
_cell.length_a   1.000
_cell.length_b   1.000
_cell.length_c   1.000
_cell.angle_alpha   90.00
_cell.angle_beta   90.00
_cell.angle_gamma   90.00
#
_symmetry.space_group_name_H-M   'P 1'
#
loop_
_entity.id
_entity.type
_entity.pdbx_description
1 polymer ?
#
loop_
_entity_poly.entity_id
_entity_poly.type
_entity_poly.pdbx_seq_one_letter_code
_entity_poly.pdbx_strand_id
1 'polypeptide(L)'
;MSLTEQREGIEAGRLDMFVDGAFAFILTLLLIGGDKIPDSTDKLLYMLGGVPAFAVCFFQIAFFWHGHVRWRKRCHSADSTGRWLSLLLVFFAMIFVYPLHMVYSGVFNSLSGGALPSDFHLTGGPADIRALFACFGFAYACMAGTLTLLFLHAAKSAAKRGFSNLDARREMRIWSVPATIGLASALTALGLPLSAPAWVWSIPGFMYSLLFLIGPVVNRFNRRYARA
;
A
#
# COMPACT_ATOMS: atom_id res chain seq x y z
N MET A 1 -20.80 24.36 -18.96
CA MET A 1 -19.52 23.66 -18.89
C MET A 1 -18.69 24.09 -20.08
N SER A 2 -17.49 24.61 -19.87
CA SER A 2 -16.63 25.07 -20.97
C SER A 2 -15.98 23.88 -21.70
N LEU A 3 -15.55 24.07 -22.95
CA LEU A 3 -14.81 23.04 -23.72
C LEU A 3 -13.55 22.56 -22.98
N THR A 4 -12.89 23.46 -22.25
CA THR A 4 -11.71 23.15 -21.42
C THR A 4 -12.06 22.23 -20.25
N GLU A 5 -13.15 22.52 -19.53
CA GLU A 5 -13.64 21.68 -18.42
C GLU A 5 -14.03 20.27 -18.90
N GLN A 6 -14.66 20.19 -20.08
CA GLN A 6 -15.01 18.91 -20.68
C GLN A 6 -13.77 18.08 -21.06
N ARG A 7 -12.75 18.72 -21.64
CA ARG A 7 -11.49 18.05 -21.99
C ARG A 7 -10.74 17.57 -20.75
N GLU A 8 -10.66 18.40 -19.72
CA GLU A 8 -10.05 18.05 -18.43
C GLU A 8 -10.76 16.85 -17.78
N GLY A 9 -12.08 16.79 -17.85
CA GLY A 9 -12.87 15.65 -17.37
C GLY A 9 -12.56 14.34 -18.12
N ILE A 10 -12.41 14.40 -19.45
CA ILE A 10 -12.05 13.23 -20.27
C ILE A 10 -10.64 12.75 -19.95
N GLU A 11 -9.65 13.64 -19.87
CA GLU A 11 -8.27 13.29 -19.54
C GLU A 11 -8.16 12.71 -18.12
N ALA A 12 -8.92 13.26 -17.16
CA ALA A 12 -9.04 12.72 -15.82
C ALA A 12 -9.61 11.28 -15.82
N GLY A 13 -10.72 11.06 -16.53
CA GLY A 13 -11.35 9.74 -16.63
C GLY A 13 -10.44 8.68 -17.27
N ARG A 14 -9.65 9.05 -18.29
CA ARG A 14 -8.67 8.15 -18.91
C ARG A 14 -7.56 7.75 -17.94
N LEU A 15 -7.07 8.67 -17.11
CA LEU A 15 -6.09 8.34 -16.07
C LEU A 15 -6.70 7.35 -15.08
N ASP A 16 -7.94 7.58 -14.65
CA ASP A 16 -8.60 6.73 -13.66
C ASP A 16 -8.80 5.31 -14.20
N MET A 17 -9.25 5.17 -15.45
CA MET A 17 -9.33 3.87 -16.12
C MET A 17 -7.97 3.17 -16.23
N PHE A 18 -6.89 3.91 -16.50
CA PHE A 18 -5.54 3.33 -16.55
C PHE A 18 -5.09 2.84 -15.16
N VAL A 19 -5.28 3.64 -14.11
CA VAL A 19 -4.92 3.28 -12.74
C VAL A 19 -5.75 2.07 -12.28
N ASP A 20 -7.06 2.08 -12.50
CA ASP A 20 -7.95 0.95 -12.18
C ASP A 20 -7.51 -0.32 -12.91
N GLY A 21 -7.22 -0.23 -14.21
CA GLY A 21 -6.72 -1.33 -15.01
C GLY A 21 -5.37 -1.87 -14.52
N ALA A 22 -4.45 -0.98 -14.12
CA ALA A 22 -3.15 -1.37 -13.60
C ALA A 22 -3.26 -2.10 -12.25
N PHE A 23 -4.08 -1.59 -11.32
CA PHE A 23 -4.32 -2.27 -10.05
C PHE A 23 -5.00 -3.63 -10.23
N ALA A 24 -6.00 -3.72 -11.12
CA ALA A 24 -6.62 -5.00 -11.46
C ALA A 24 -5.59 -5.99 -12.04
N PHE A 25 -4.73 -5.53 -12.95
CA PHE A 25 -3.68 -6.35 -13.54
C PHE A 25 -2.67 -6.85 -12.48
N ILE A 26 -2.21 -5.97 -11.59
CA ILE A 26 -1.30 -6.33 -10.47
C ILE A 26 -1.93 -7.42 -9.59
N LEU A 27 -3.22 -7.31 -9.27
CA LEU A 27 -3.94 -8.31 -8.48
C LEU A 27 -4.04 -9.67 -9.21
N THR A 28 -4.19 -9.67 -10.54
CA THR A 28 -4.21 -10.92 -11.32
C THR A 28 -2.83 -11.54 -11.45
N LEU A 29 -1.77 -10.74 -11.60
CA LEU A 29 -0.39 -11.24 -11.62
C LEU A 29 0.01 -11.91 -10.31
N LEU A 30 -0.45 -11.37 -9.19
CA LEU A 30 -0.25 -11.97 -7.88
C LEU A 30 -0.83 -13.39 -7.79
N LEU A 31 -1.98 -13.64 -8.43
CA LEU A 31 -2.65 -14.95 -8.40
C LEU A 31 -2.03 -15.94 -9.41
N ILE A 32 -1.71 -15.46 -10.61
CA ILE A 32 -1.33 -16.31 -11.75
C ILE A 32 0.20 -16.52 -11.84
N GLY A 33 1.01 -15.72 -11.14
CA GLY A 33 2.46 -15.79 -11.20
C GLY A 33 3.12 -17.07 -10.67
N GLY A 34 2.35 -18.05 -10.19
CA GLY A 34 2.84 -19.36 -9.78
C GLY A 34 2.75 -20.38 -10.93
N ASP A 35 3.87 -20.65 -11.59
CA ASP A 35 4.02 -21.50 -12.79
C ASP A 35 3.76 -23.01 -12.61
N LYS A 36 2.83 -23.43 -11.74
CA LYS A 36 2.62 -24.86 -11.46
C LYS A 36 1.14 -25.19 -11.41
N ILE A 37 0.60 -25.67 -12.53
CA ILE A 37 -0.65 -26.43 -12.51
C ILE A 37 -0.40 -27.68 -11.65
N PRO A 38 -1.16 -27.92 -10.57
CA PRO A 38 -0.94 -29.09 -9.73
C PRO A 38 -1.28 -30.36 -10.51
N ASP A 39 -0.34 -31.31 -10.52
CA ASP A 39 -0.48 -32.64 -11.14
C ASP A 39 -0.99 -33.72 -10.17
N SER A 40 -1.27 -33.32 -8.92
CA SER A 40 -1.66 -34.20 -7.81
C SER A 40 -2.50 -33.46 -6.77
N THR A 41 -3.35 -34.19 -6.06
CA THR A 41 -4.22 -33.66 -5.01
C THR A 41 -3.42 -33.00 -3.88
N ASP A 42 -2.28 -33.58 -3.49
CA ASP A 42 -1.44 -33.02 -2.43
C ASP A 42 -0.85 -31.67 -2.81
N LYS A 43 -0.38 -31.53 -4.08
CA LYS A 43 0.08 -30.23 -4.59
C LYS A 43 -1.05 -29.22 -4.66
N LEU A 44 -2.25 -29.63 -5.05
CA LEU A 44 -3.43 -28.76 -5.07
C LEU A 44 -3.77 -28.25 -3.66
N LEU A 45 -3.85 -29.14 -2.66
CA LEU A 45 -4.13 -28.76 -1.27
C LEU A 45 -3.05 -27.85 -0.69
N TYR A 46 -1.78 -28.13 -1.00
CA TYR A 46 -0.66 -27.27 -0.59
C TYR A 46 -0.77 -25.87 -1.20
N MET A 47 -1.09 -25.75 -2.49
CA MET A 47 -1.32 -24.45 -3.15
C MET A 47 -2.53 -23.70 -2.58
N LEU A 48 -3.63 -24.41 -2.29
CA LEU A 48 -4.81 -23.81 -1.64
C LEU A 48 -4.48 -23.28 -0.23
N GLY A 49 -3.47 -23.83 0.43
CA GLY A 49 -2.93 -23.26 1.67
C GLY A 49 -2.38 -21.85 1.53
N GLY A 50 -2.05 -21.38 0.32
CA GLY A 50 -1.58 -20.02 0.05
C GLY A 50 -2.70 -18.96 0.02
N VAL A 51 -3.97 -19.39 -0.04
CA VAL A 51 -5.13 -18.49 -0.15
C VAL A 51 -5.20 -17.43 0.95
N PRO A 52 -4.89 -17.72 2.24
CA PRO A 52 -4.90 -16.70 3.29
C PRO A 52 -3.87 -15.57 3.04
N ALA A 53 -2.65 -15.91 2.64
CA ALA A 53 -1.61 -14.92 2.33
C ALA A 53 -2.00 -14.07 1.13
N PHE A 54 -2.49 -14.71 0.07
CA PHE A 54 -3.05 -14.05 -1.11
C PHE A 54 -4.19 -13.09 -0.74
N ALA A 55 -5.14 -13.51 0.09
CA ALA A 55 -6.28 -12.70 0.49
C ALA A 55 -5.83 -11.41 1.22
N VAL A 56 -4.87 -11.51 2.14
CA VAL A 56 -4.34 -10.33 2.84
C VAL A 56 -3.61 -9.39 1.87
N CYS A 57 -2.80 -9.92 0.96
CA CYS A 57 -2.18 -9.12 -0.12
C CYS A 57 -3.22 -8.42 -0.98
N PHE A 58 -4.26 -9.14 -1.41
CA PHE A 58 -5.33 -8.62 -2.25
C PHE A 58 -6.02 -7.44 -1.56
N PHE A 59 -6.47 -7.62 -0.32
CA PHE A 59 -7.15 -6.55 0.42
C PHE A 59 -6.25 -5.35 0.67
N GLN A 60 -4.95 -5.57 0.87
CA GLN A 60 -3.99 -4.51 1.02
C GLN A 60 -3.81 -3.68 -0.25
N ILE A 61 -3.59 -4.33 -1.39
CA ILE A 61 -3.45 -3.63 -2.67
C ILE A 61 -4.76 -2.92 -3.03
N ALA A 62 -5.91 -3.57 -2.81
CA ALA A 62 -7.23 -2.96 -2.98
C ALA A 62 -7.44 -1.75 -2.04
N PHE A 63 -6.86 -1.76 -0.83
CA PHE A 63 -6.92 -0.62 0.08
C PHE A 63 -6.18 0.60 -0.46
N PHE A 64 -5.00 0.43 -1.07
CA PHE A 64 -4.28 1.52 -1.75
C PHE A 64 -5.03 2.04 -2.98
N TRP A 65 -5.56 1.14 -3.80
CA TRP A 65 -6.43 1.48 -4.94
C TRP A 65 -7.64 2.31 -4.48
N HIS A 66 -8.34 1.86 -3.44
CA HIS A 66 -9.49 2.59 -2.90
C HIS A 66 -9.10 3.97 -2.34
N GLY A 67 -7.87 4.10 -1.81
CA GLY A 67 -7.27 5.39 -1.47
C GLY A 67 -7.18 6.35 -2.66
N HIS A 68 -6.75 5.85 -3.81
CA HIS A 68 -6.69 6.62 -5.05
C HIS A 68 -8.09 7.01 -5.55
N VAL A 69 -9.05 6.08 -5.55
CA VAL A 69 -10.46 6.36 -5.87
C VAL A 69 -11.02 7.48 -4.98
N ARG A 70 -10.72 7.47 -3.68
CA ARG A 70 -11.10 8.53 -2.74
C ARG A 70 -10.41 9.86 -3.03
N TRP A 71 -9.16 9.83 -3.48
CA TRP A 71 -8.44 11.02 -3.90
C TRP A 71 -9.10 11.67 -5.13
N ARG A 72 -9.47 10.88 -6.15
CA ARG A 72 -10.17 11.40 -7.33
C ARG A 72 -11.45 12.15 -6.99
N LYS A 73 -12.29 11.58 -6.12
CA LYS A 73 -13.52 12.22 -5.65
C LYS A 73 -13.30 13.57 -4.95
N ARG A 74 -12.09 13.82 -4.45
CA ARG A 74 -11.72 15.03 -3.69
C ARG A 74 -10.82 15.98 -4.50
N CYS A 75 -10.35 15.57 -5.67
CA CYS A 75 -9.47 16.37 -6.53
C CYS A 75 -10.27 16.88 -7.74
N HIS A 76 -10.65 18.16 -7.69
CA HIS A 76 -11.43 18.80 -8.75
C HIS A 76 -10.58 19.37 -9.90
N SER A 77 -9.27 19.12 -9.92
CA SER A 77 -8.34 19.61 -10.95
C SER A 77 -7.70 18.44 -11.69
N ALA A 78 -7.65 18.52 -13.02
CA ALA A 78 -6.99 17.55 -13.89
C ALA A 78 -5.62 18.08 -14.36
N ASP A 79 -4.65 18.13 -13.44
CA ASP A 79 -3.31 18.67 -13.73
C ASP A 79 -2.24 17.59 -13.90
N SER A 80 -1.06 18.00 -14.38
CA SER A 80 0.08 17.10 -14.59
C SER A 80 0.62 16.49 -13.29
N THR A 81 0.50 17.21 -12.17
CA THR A 81 1.00 16.73 -10.86
C THR A 81 0.20 15.55 -10.36
N GLY A 82 -1.14 15.63 -10.39
CA GLY A 82 -2.00 14.50 -10.04
C GLY A 82 -1.79 13.29 -10.95
N ARG A 83 -1.54 13.53 -12.25
CA ARG A 83 -1.19 12.49 -13.22
C ARG A 83 0.12 11.78 -12.84
N TRP A 84 1.21 12.51 -12.67
CA TRP A 84 2.51 11.94 -12.33
C TRP A 84 2.49 11.16 -11.01
N LEU A 85 1.85 11.70 -9.98
CA LEU A 85 1.72 11.01 -8.70
C LEU A 85 0.86 9.73 -8.81
N SER A 86 -0.17 9.72 -9.66
CA SER A 86 -0.97 8.50 -9.90
C SER A 86 -0.15 7.42 -10.61
N LEU A 87 0.63 7.80 -11.62
CA LEU A 87 1.53 6.89 -12.32
C LEU A 87 2.62 6.35 -11.39
N LEU A 88 3.15 7.21 -10.50
CA LEU A 88 4.11 6.82 -9.48
C LEU A 88 3.51 5.80 -8.49
N LEU A 89 2.24 5.98 -8.09
CA LEU A 89 1.55 5.00 -7.24
C LEU A 89 1.45 3.64 -7.92
N VAL A 90 1.06 3.62 -9.21
CA VAL A 90 1.01 2.38 -10.01
C VAL A 90 2.38 1.73 -10.12
N PHE A 91 3.42 2.51 -10.41
CA PHE A 91 4.81 2.02 -10.48
C PHE A 91 5.22 1.32 -9.19
N PHE A 92 4.96 1.94 -8.03
CA PHE A 92 5.26 1.31 -6.75
C PHE A 92 4.41 0.07 -6.49
N ALA A 93 3.10 0.11 -6.77
CA ALA A 93 2.24 -1.05 -6.58
C ALA A 93 2.73 -2.27 -7.39
N MET A 94 3.22 -2.05 -8.61
CA MET A 94 3.72 -3.11 -9.49
C MET A 94 5.04 -3.72 -8.98
N ILE A 95 5.94 -2.91 -8.42
CA ILE A 95 7.21 -3.41 -7.86
C ILE A 95 6.96 -4.17 -6.55
N PHE A 96 6.06 -3.66 -5.70
CA PHE A 96 5.94 -4.14 -4.33
C PHE A 96 4.93 -5.26 -4.12
N VAL A 97 4.20 -5.67 -5.16
CA VAL A 97 3.25 -6.80 -5.06
C VAL A 97 3.92 -8.10 -4.60
N TYR A 98 5.13 -8.41 -5.09
CA TYR A 98 5.86 -9.62 -4.72
C TYR A 98 6.47 -9.57 -3.31
N PRO A 99 7.20 -8.51 -2.90
CA PRO A 99 7.64 -8.37 -1.51
C PRO A 99 6.50 -8.46 -0.50
N LEU A 100 5.34 -7.90 -0.86
CA LEU A 100 4.14 -7.99 -0.04
C LEU A 100 3.68 -9.44 0.16
N HIS A 101 3.61 -10.20 -0.95
CA HIS A 101 3.27 -11.63 -0.91
C HIS A 101 4.24 -12.44 -0.07
N MET A 102 5.55 -12.23 -0.28
CA MET A 102 6.58 -12.97 0.46
C MET A 102 6.47 -12.76 1.97
N VAL A 103 6.20 -11.53 2.44
CA VAL A 103 5.99 -11.26 3.87
C VAL A 103 4.77 -12.00 4.41
N TYR A 104 3.61 -11.86 3.76
CA TYR A 104 2.39 -12.49 4.28
C TYR A 104 2.44 -14.01 4.22
N SER A 105 2.98 -14.60 3.15
CA SER A 105 3.20 -16.04 3.05
C SER A 105 4.15 -16.53 4.16
N GLY A 106 5.22 -15.78 4.46
CA GLY A 106 6.11 -16.08 5.58
C GLY A 106 5.42 -16.00 6.95
N VAL A 107 4.56 -14.99 7.16
CA VAL A 107 3.78 -14.85 8.40
C VAL A 107 2.80 -16.02 8.58
N PHE A 108 2.04 -16.37 7.55
CA PHE A 108 1.08 -17.49 7.62
C PHE A 108 1.79 -18.84 7.75
N ASN A 109 2.93 -19.04 7.11
CA ASN A 109 3.78 -20.21 7.31
C ASN A 109 4.25 -20.29 8.78
N SER A 110 4.75 -19.20 9.35
CA SER A 110 5.19 -19.18 10.75
C SER A 110 4.03 -19.42 11.74
N LEU A 111 2.86 -18.81 11.51
CA LEU A 111 1.68 -18.97 12.38
C LEU A 111 1.10 -20.39 12.34
N SER A 112 1.23 -21.07 11.20
CA SER A 112 0.77 -22.45 11.02
C SER A 112 1.80 -23.50 11.41
N GLY A 113 2.95 -23.10 11.96
CA GLY A 113 4.05 -24.02 12.31
C GLY A 113 4.70 -24.68 11.10
N GLY A 114 4.63 -24.05 9.92
CA GLY A 114 5.19 -24.56 8.67
C GLY A 114 4.22 -25.32 7.77
N ALA A 115 2.94 -25.43 8.14
CA ALA A 115 1.95 -26.19 7.36
C ALA A 115 1.49 -25.47 6.08
N LEU A 116 1.43 -24.13 6.09
CA LEU A 116 1.04 -23.32 4.93
C LEU A 116 2.26 -23.02 4.03
N PRO A 117 2.07 -22.89 2.71
CA PRO A 117 3.16 -22.63 1.78
C PRO A 117 3.85 -21.29 2.04
N SER A 118 5.18 -21.26 1.85
CA SER A 118 5.96 -20.03 1.73
C SER A 118 6.85 -20.14 0.50
N ASP A 119 6.66 -19.25 -0.47
CA ASP A 119 7.51 -19.16 -1.67
C ASP A 119 8.90 -18.59 -1.35
N PHE A 120 9.07 -18.02 -0.15
CA PHE A 120 10.34 -17.46 0.31
C PHE A 120 11.05 -18.44 1.24
N HIS A 121 12.17 -18.98 0.78
CA HIS A 121 13.08 -19.77 1.58
C HIS A 121 14.20 -18.87 2.11
N LEU A 122 14.28 -18.72 3.44
CA LEU A 122 15.31 -17.95 4.14
C LEU A 122 16.66 -18.68 4.09
N THR A 123 17.33 -18.65 2.94
CA THR A 123 18.61 -19.35 2.72
C THR A 123 19.81 -18.54 3.20
N GLY A 124 19.71 -17.20 3.20
CA GLY A 124 20.73 -16.26 3.66
C GLY A 124 20.60 -15.82 5.13
N GLY A 125 19.70 -16.43 5.90
CA GLY A 125 19.54 -16.17 7.34
C GLY A 125 19.01 -14.75 7.66
N PRO A 126 19.52 -14.07 8.71
CA PRO A 126 19.00 -12.76 9.13
C PRO A 126 19.09 -11.64 8.09
N ALA A 127 19.98 -11.76 7.10
CA ALA A 127 20.10 -10.79 6.02
C ALA A 127 18.87 -10.78 5.08
N ASP A 128 18.31 -11.96 4.81
CA ASP A 128 17.10 -12.10 3.99
C ASP A 128 15.89 -11.50 4.71
N ILE A 129 15.80 -11.74 6.02
CA ILE A 129 14.74 -11.17 6.88
C ILE A 129 14.83 -9.64 6.88
N ARG A 130 16.04 -9.08 6.98
CA ARG A 130 16.26 -7.63 6.85
C ARG A 130 15.76 -7.11 5.51
N ALA A 131 16.19 -7.73 4.41
CA ALA A 131 15.83 -7.29 3.07
C ALA A 131 14.30 -7.32 2.89
N LEU A 132 13.66 -8.40 3.34
CA LEU A 132 12.22 -8.58 3.27
C LEU A 132 11.46 -7.47 4.02
N PHE A 133 11.78 -7.23 5.30
CA PHE A 133 11.12 -6.18 6.09
C PHE A 133 11.47 -4.77 5.63
N ALA A 134 12.71 -4.54 5.17
CA ALA A 134 13.09 -3.24 4.61
C ALA A 134 12.30 -2.94 3.32
N CYS A 135 12.19 -3.90 2.40
CA CYS A 135 11.38 -3.77 1.19
C CYS A 135 9.90 -3.56 1.52
N PHE A 136 9.36 -4.29 2.50
CA PHE A 136 7.96 -4.14 2.94
C PHE A 136 7.69 -2.77 3.59
N GLY A 137 8.58 -2.32 4.47
CA GLY A 137 8.58 -0.98 5.06
C GLY A 137 8.58 0.11 3.99
N PHE A 138 9.51 -0.01 3.04
CA PHE A 138 9.68 0.93 1.95
C PHE A 138 8.46 0.93 1.01
N ALA A 139 7.87 -0.23 0.74
CA ALA A 139 6.63 -0.34 -0.04
C ALA A 139 5.49 0.49 0.55
N TYR A 140 5.26 0.34 1.86
CA TYR A 140 4.27 1.14 2.57
C TYR A 140 4.61 2.63 2.54
N ALA A 141 5.86 2.98 2.83
CA ALA A 141 6.32 4.37 2.83
C ALA A 141 6.08 5.05 1.47
N CYS A 142 6.44 4.37 0.38
CA CYS A 142 6.28 4.85 -0.98
C CYS A 142 4.82 4.94 -1.41
N MET A 143 4.03 3.88 -1.24
CA MET A 143 2.63 3.87 -1.68
C MET A 143 1.76 4.83 -0.85
N ALA A 144 1.85 4.76 0.48
CA ALA A 144 1.10 5.66 1.37
C ALA A 144 1.62 7.10 1.28
N GLY A 145 2.93 7.29 1.09
CA GLY A 145 3.52 8.60 0.87
C GLY A 145 3.01 9.22 -0.43
N THR A 146 2.86 8.44 -1.50
CA THR A 146 2.30 8.91 -2.76
C THR A 146 0.83 9.33 -2.60
N LEU A 147 0.02 8.57 -1.86
CA LEU A 147 -1.34 8.97 -1.51
C LEU A 147 -1.39 10.22 -0.62
N THR A 148 -0.45 10.35 0.33
CA THR A 148 -0.30 11.57 1.13
C THR A 148 -0.03 12.79 0.24
N LEU A 149 0.86 12.66 -0.73
CA LEU A 149 1.17 13.71 -1.69
C LEU A 149 -0.01 14.03 -2.62
N LEU A 150 -0.75 13.02 -3.07
CA LEU A 150 -1.97 13.20 -3.86
C LEU A 150 -3.02 14.02 -3.07
N PHE A 151 -3.27 13.68 -1.80
CA PHE A 151 -4.22 14.43 -0.98
C PHE A 151 -3.72 15.82 -0.59
N LEU A 152 -2.41 15.99 -0.35
CA LEU A 152 -1.79 17.31 -0.18
C LEU A 152 -1.99 18.16 -1.44
N HIS A 153 -1.79 17.56 -2.60
CA HIS A 153 -2.00 18.20 -3.89
C HIS A 153 -3.45 18.63 -4.07
N ALA A 154 -4.43 17.76 -3.83
CA ALA A 154 -5.86 18.11 -3.88
C ALA A 154 -6.21 19.27 -2.93
N ALA A 155 -5.64 19.29 -1.73
CA ALA A 155 -5.84 20.38 -0.78
C ALA A 155 -5.22 21.71 -1.26
N LYS A 156 -4.01 21.68 -1.85
CA LYS A 156 -3.33 22.85 -2.41
C LYS A 156 -4.03 23.39 -3.65
N SER A 157 -4.46 22.51 -4.55
CA SER A 157 -5.18 22.89 -5.78
C SER A 157 -6.54 23.53 -5.48
N ALA A 158 -7.26 23.03 -4.47
CA ALA A 158 -8.49 23.68 -4.00
C ALA A 158 -8.23 25.08 -3.41
N ALA A 159 -7.18 25.21 -2.56
CA ALA A 159 -6.83 26.49 -1.95
C ALA A 159 -6.46 27.56 -3.00
N LYS A 160 -5.74 27.17 -4.07
CA LYS A 160 -5.43 28.06 -5.21
C LYS A 160 -6.67 28.59 -5.93
N ARG A 161 -7.78 27.84 -5.86
CA ARG A 161 -9.07 28.22 -6.46
C ARG A 161 -9.99 28.96 -5.49
N GLY A 162 -9.52 29.28 -4.28
CA GLY A 162 -10.27 30.02 -3.27
C GLY A 162 -11.16 29.15 -2.36
N PHE A 163 -11.06 27.81 -2.44
CA PHE A 163 -11.89 26.90 -1.63
C PHE A 163 -11.06 26.14 -0.60
N SER A 164 -11.62 25.90 0.58
CA SER A 164 -11.01 25.03 1.60
C SER A 164 -11.47 23.58 1.40
N ASN A 165 -10.53 22.68 1.07
CA ASN A 165 -10.80 21.24 0.96
C ASN A 165 -10.35 20.52 2.24
N LEU A 166 -11.17 20.62 3.28
CA LEU A 166 -10.88 20.01 4.59
C LEU A 166 -10.81 18.49 4.51
N ASP A 167 -11.64 17.86 3.66
CA ASP A 167 -11.61 16.42 3.46
C ASP A 167 -10.29 15.94 2.88
N ALA A 168 -9.74 16.61 1.85
CA ALA A 168 -8.42 16.27 1.33
C ALA A 168 -7.32 16.43 2.40
N ARG A 169 -7.39 17.48 3.23
CA ARG A 169 -6.45 17.68 4.35
C ARG A 169 -6.57 16.57 5.41
N ARG A 170 -7.78 16.09 5.67
CA ARG A 170 -8.03 14.97 6.58
C ARG A 170 -7.40 13.69 6.05
N GLU A 171 -7.68 13.36 4.79
CA GLU A 171 -7.14 12.18 4.12
C GLU A 171 -5.62 12.21 4.02
N MET A 172 -5.03 13.38 3.73
CA MET A 172 -3.58 13.57 3.75
C MET A 172 -2.98 13.15 5.11
N ARG A 173 -3.61 13.54 6.22
CA ARG A 173 -3.14 13.13 7.56
C ARG A 173 -3.34 11.64 7.81
N ILE A 174 -4.46 11.08 7.36
CA ILE A 174 -4.72 9.64 7.45
C ILE A 174 -3.62 8.86 6.75
N TRP A 175 -3.28 9.21 5.51
CA TRP A 175 -2.27 8.51 4.72
C TRP A 175 -0.83 8.78 5.16
N SER A 176 -0.56 9.90 5.85
CA SER A 176 0.77 10.14 6.42
C SER A 176 1.14 9.14 7.52
N VAL A 177 0.16 8.57 8.23
CA VAL A 177 0.38 7.58 9.29
C VAL A 177 0.98 6.26 8.76
N PRO A 178 0.37 5.56 7.79
CA PRO A 178 0.99 4.37 7.20
C PRO A 178 2.31 4.69 6.50
N ALA A 179 2.48 5.90 5.94
CA ALA A 179 3.74 6.30 5.32
C ALA A 179 4.89 6.40 6.34
N THR A 180 4.65 7.06 7.49
CA THR A 180 5.66 7.19 8.54
C THR A 180 5.94 5.87 9.24
N ILE A 181 4.91 5.04 9.47
CA ILE A 181 5.07 3.70 10.05
C ILE A 181 5.90 2.81 9.11
N GLY A 182 5.61 2.80 7.81
CA GLY A 182 6.38 2.04 6.83
C GLY A 182 7.84 2.46 6.80
N LEU A 183 8.10 3.77 6.80
CA LEU A 183 9.46 4.31 6.82
C LEU A 183 10.19 3.92 8.12
N ALA A 184 9.53 4.06 9.27
CA ALA A 184 10.11 3.69 10.55
C ALA A 184 10.39 2.17 10.64
N SER A 185 9.50 1.33 10.10
CA SER A 185 9.68 -0.12 10.00
C SER A 185 10.90 -0.47 9.14
N ALA A 186 11.04 0.15 7.96
CA ALA A 186 12.19 -0.05 7.09
C ALA A 186 13.51 0.35 7.78
N LEU A 187 13.55 1.53 8.39
CA LEU A 187 14.74 2.02 9.09
C LEU A 187 15.10 1.13 10.29
N THR A 188 14.09 0.62 11.00
CA THR A 188 14.31 -0.34 12.10
C THR A 188 14.92 -1.63 11.57
N ALA A 189 14.38 -2.20 10.50
CA ALA A 189 14.92 -3.41 9.89
C ALA A 189 16.39 -3.23 9.44
N LEU A 190 16.70 -2.09 8.81
CA LEU A 190 18.06 -1.76 8.37
C LEU A 190 19.04 -1.51 9.53
N GLY A 191 18.55 -0.95 10.64
CA GLY A 191 19.35 -0.63 11.82
C GLY A 191 19.61 -1.82 12.77
N LEU A 192 18.83 -2.90 12.67
CA LEU A 192 19.02 -4.08 13.53
C LEU A 192 20.33 -4.81 13.20
N PRO A 193 21.18 -5.15 14.18
CA PRO A 193 22.39 -5.92 13.93
C PRO A 193 22.05 -7.35 13.47
N LEU A 194 22.85 -7.93 12.58
CA LEU A 194 22.62 -9.30 12.07
C LEU A 194 22.69 -10.36 13.19
N SER A 195 23.40 -10.05 14.28
CA SER A 195 23.50 -10.88 15.48
C SER A 195 22.30 -10.73 16.44
N ALA A 196 21.28 -9.93 16.08
CA ALA A 196 20.11 -9.74 16.92
C ALA A 196 19.36 -11.07 17.13
N PRO A 197 18.83 -11.33 18.34
CA PRO A 197 17.99 -12.49 18.61
C PRO A 197 16.79 -12.57 17.66
N ALA A 198 16.33 -13.78 17.35
CA ALA A 198 15.24 -14.03 16.40
C ALA A 198 13.96 -13.23 16.69
N TRP A 199 13.58 -13.09 17.96
CA TRP A 199 12.37 -12.36 18.36
C TRP A 199 12.41 -10.86 18.04
N VAL A 200 13.61 -10.25 17.96
CA VAL A 200 13.79 -8.83 17.65
C VAL A 200 13.41 -8.54 16.19
N TRP A 201 13.57 -9.52 15.31
CA TRP A 201 13.19 -9.40 13.89
C TRP A 201 11.69 -9.32 13.67
N SER A 202 10.86 -9.59 14.69
CA SER A 202 9.42 -9.37 14.62
C SER A 202 9.02 -7.90 14.85
N ILE A 203 9.91 -7.07 15.42
CA ILE A 203 9.62 -5.66 15.75
C ILE A 203 9.19 -4.85 14.51
N PRO A 204 9.90 -4.88 13.36
CA PRO A 204 9.46 -4.15 12.17
C PRO A 204 8.04 -4.51 11.72
N GLY A 205 7.64 -5.78 11.87
CA GLY A 205 6.29 -6.25 11.61
C GLY A 205 5.26 -5.71 12.61
N PHE A 206 5.56 -5.75 13.91
CA PHE A 206 4.65 -5.24 14.95
C PHE A 206 4.43 -3.73 14.89
N MET A 207 5.33 -2.95 14.29
CA MET A 207 5.10 -1.51 14.08
C MET A 207 3.83 -1.24 13.27
N TYR A 208 3.41 -2.16 12.41
CA TYR A 208 2.16 -2.03 11.65
C TYR A 208 0.91 -2.15 12.52
N SER A 209 0.99 -2.70 13.72
CA SER A 209 -0.12 -2.62 14.68
C SER A 209 -0.46 -1.15 14.99
N LEU A 210 0.50 -0.22 14.92
CA LEU A 210 0.28 1.22 15.12
C LEU A 210 -0.62 1.87 14.06
N LEU A 211 -1.05 1.15 13.02
CA LEU A 211 -2.09 1.62 12.10
C LEU A 211 -3.41 1.96 12.83
N PHE A 212 -3.66 1.42 14.03
CA PHE A 212 -4.81 1.84 14.85
C PHE A 212 -4.80 3.36 15.17
N LEU A 213 -3.63 4.03 15.12
CA LEU A 213 -3.48 5.46 15.36
C LEU A 213 -4.19 6.34 14.31
N ILE A 214 -4.62 5.76 13.18
CA ILE A 214 -5.47 6.45 12.20
C ILE A 214 -6.75 6.98 12.88
N GLY A 215 -7.39 6.21 13.76
CA GLY A 215 -8.60 6.62 14.48
C GLY A 215 -8.40 7.89 15.32
N PRO A 216 -7.43 7.92 16.25
CA PRO A 216 -7.06 9.12 17.01
C PRO A 216 -6.72 10.34 16.13
N VAL A 217 -6.00 10.15 15.01
CA VAL A 217 -5.66 11.24 14.08
C VAL A 217 -6.92 11.84 13.46
N VAL A 218 -7.87 11.01 13.03
CA VAL A 218 -9.17 11.45 12.49
C VAL A 218 -9.97 12.17 13.57
N ASN A 219 -10.06 11.61 14.78
CA ASN A 219 -10.83 12.22 15.88
C ASN A 219 -10.26 13.59 16.28
N ARG A 220 -8.93 13.72 16.35
CA ARG A 220 -8.27 15.00 16.65
C ARG A 220 -8.49 16.02 15.54
N PHE A 221 -8.50 15.60 14.28
CA PHE A 221 -8.82 16.47 13.15
C PHE A 221 -10.28 16.95 13.23
N ASN A 222 -11.22 16.02 13.36
CA ASN A 222 -12.66 16.33 13.44
C ASN A 222 -12.94 17.29 14.60
N ARG A 223 -12.37 17.07 15.79
CA ARG A 223 -12.53 17.99 16.94
C ARG A 223 -12.01 19.41 16.68
N ARG A 224 -10.96 19.55 15.88
CA ARG A 224 -10.35 20.86 15.56
C ARG A 224 -11.17 21.65 14.55
N TYR A 225 -11.85 20.97 13.62
CA TYR A 225 -12.58 21.58 12.52
C TYR A 225 -14.10 21.50 12.64
N ALA A 226 -14.66 20.73 13.59
CA ALA A 226 -16.08 20.79 13.97
C ALA A 226 -16.45 22.07 14.75
N ARG A 227 -15.46 22.92 15.05
CA ARG A 227 -15.63 24.21 15.75
C ARG A 227 -15.39 25.43 14.84
N ALA A 228 -15.18 25.21 13.55
CA ALA A 228 -14.95 26.24 12.53
C ALA A 228 -16.10 26.22 11.53
#